data_AF-A0AAV6QWC8-F1
#
_entry.id   AF-A0AAV6QWC8-F1
#
_cell.length_a   1.000
_cell.length_b   1.000
_cell.length_c   1.000
_cell.angle_alpha   90.00
_cell.angle_beta   90.00
_cell.angle_gamma   90.00
#
_symmetry.space_group_name_H-M   'P 1'
#
loop_
_entity.id
_entity.type
_entity.pdbx_description
1 polymer ?
#
loop_
_entity_poly.entity_id
_entity_poly.type
_entity_poly.pdbx_seq_one_letter_code
_entity_poly.pdbx_strand_id
1 'polypeptide(L)'
;METFNEARLSIVLQQYLKDKQVLTPQEANQREPVFFEFTKMMPVKLGVRLQEIVQSPEELQLALKKNNMPFLMGVRNGRVCVCLGPEASVHDEIRAMCQAAWISSTLSSHTQQGKQGHWETVHESHTLMDTIFSPFLKGVEAAGWDTKRTLLDWDEWRVEWKSKRN
;
A
#
# COMPACT_ATOMS: atom_id res chain seq x y z
N MET A 1 -7.77 -14.84 -13.68
CA MET A 1 -8.03 -14.96 -12.23
C MET A 1 -8.67 -13.66 -11.77
N GLU A 2 -9.63 -13.69 -10.84
CA GLU A 2 -10.43 -12.51 -10.43
C GLU A 2 -9.92 -11.84 -9.14
N THR A 3 -8.84 -12.34 -8.55
CA THR A 3 -8.22 -11.81 -7.31
C THR A 3 -7.08 -10.86 -7.62
N PHE A 4 -6.74 -9.94 -6.73
CA PHE A 4 -5.56 -9.10 -6.89
C PHE A 4 -4.26 -9.81 -6.50
N ASN A 5 -3.23 -9.68 -7.34
CA ASN A 5 -1.84 -9.69 -6.90
C ASN A 5 -1.30 -8.25 -6.93
N GLU A 6 -0.03 -8.07 -6.57
CA GLU A 6 0.61 -6.75 -6.49
C GLU A 6 0.60 -5.99 -7.82
N ALA A 7 0.92 -6.68 -8.92
CA ALA A 7 1.00 -6.07 -10.25
C ALA A 7 -0.38 -5.58 -10.71
N ARG A 8 -1.40 -6.44 -10.62
CA ARG A 8 -2.76 -6.11 -11.05
C ARG A 8 -3.37 -5.00 -10.20
N LEU A 9 -3.17 -5.03 -8.88
CA LEU A 9 -3.65 -3.97 -8.01
C LEU A 9 -2.98 -2.63 -8.35
N SER A 10 -1.68 -2.63 -8.61
CA SER A 10 -0.94 -1.42 -9.02
C SER A 10 -1.45 -0.88 -10.36
N ILE A 11 -1.68 -1.73 -11.36
CA ILE A 11 -2.23 -1.34 -12.67
C ILE A 11 -3.61 -0.66 -12.49
N VAL A 12 -4.50 -1.33 -11.76
CA VAL A 12 -5.88 -0.85 -11.56
C VAL A 12 -5.90 0.45 -10.77
N LEU A 13 -5.07 0.57 -9.73
CA LEU A 13 -4.95 1.80 -8.96
C LEU A 13 -4.43 2.96 -9.81
N GLN A 14 -3.37 2.75 -10.60
CA GLN A 14 -2.78 3.81 -11.42
C GLN A 14 -3.76 4.28 -12.51
N GLN A 15 -4.52 3.38 -13.12
CA GLN A 15 -5.61 3.73 -14.03
C GLN A 15 -6.67 4.58 -13.31
N TYR A 16 -7.12 4.13 -12.14
CA TYR A 16 -8.12 4.85 -11.36
C TYR A 16 -7.64 6.25 -10.93
N LEU A 17 -6.38 6.39 -10.54
CA LEU A 17 -5.81 7.68 -10.20
C LEU A 17 -5.78 8.63 -11.39
N LYS A 18 -5.53 8.11 -12.59
CA LYS A 18 -5.41 8.88 -13.83
C LYS A 18 -6.75 9.43 -14.34
N ASP A 19 -7.79 8.59 -14.42
CA ASP A 19 -9.06 8.97 -15.05
C ASP A 19 -10.32 8.43 -14.36
N LYS A 20 -10.18 7.92 -13.13
CA LYS A 20 -11.26 7.36 -12.31
C LYS A 20 -11.93 6.12 -12.88
N GLN A 21 -11.33 5.48 -13.90
CA GLN A 21 -11.81 4.21 -14.42
C GLN A 21 -11.18 3.04 -13.66
N VAL A 22 -11.99 2.02 -13.39
CA VAL A 22 -11.55 0.76 -12.80
C VAL A 22 -11.58 -0.30 -13.89
N LEU A 23 -10.42 -0.92 -14.16
CA LEU A 23 -10.32 -2.01 -15.11
C LEU A 23 -10.97 -3.27 -14.55
N THR A 24 -11.58 -4.06 -15.41
CA THR A 24 -12.03 -5.42 -15.12
C THR A 24 -10.85 -6.36 -14.89
N PRO A 25 -11.06 -7.54 -14.27
CA PRO A 25 -10.03 -8.56 -14.16
C PRO A 25 -9.40 -8.94 -15.51
N GLN A 26 -10.19 -9.05 -16.57
CA GLN A 26 -9.69 -9.40 -17.89
C GLN A 26 -8.75 -8.32 -18.46
N GLU A 27 -9.15 -7.05 -18.38
CA GLU A 27 -8.33 -5.93 -18.87
C GLU A 27 -7.03 -5.77 -18.07
N ALA A 28 -7.07 -5.95 -16.75
CA ALA A 28 -5.87 -5.92 -15.92
C ALA A 28 -4.94 -7.11 -16.20
N ASN A 29 -5.48 -8.31 -16.41
CA ASN A 29 -4.67 -9.49 -16.76
C ASN A 29 -3.95 -9.30 -18.11
N GLN A 30 -4.56 -8.60 -19.08
CA GLN A 30 -3.91 -8.29 -20.37
C GLN A 30 -2.76 -7.28 -20.24
N ARG A 31 -2.81 -6.43 -19.21
CA ARG A 31 -1.77 -5.44 -18.91
C ARG A 31 -0.77 -5.93 -17.87
N GLU A 32 -1.00 -7.10 -17.29
CA GLU A 32 -0.08 -7.72 -16.35
C GLU A 32 1.21 -8.08 -17.12
N PRO A 33 2.36 -7.53 -16.72
CA PRO A 33 3.59 -7.79 -17.42
C PRO A 33 3.97 -9.27 -17.28
N VAL A 34 4.08 -9.96 -18.41
CA VAL A 34 4.62 -11.34 -18.47
C VAL A 34 6.14 -11.33 -18.22
N PHE A 35 6.79 -10.18 -18.35
CA PHE A 35 8.20 -9.91 -18.04
C PHE A 35 8.35 -8.55 -17.35
N PHE A 36 9.21 -8.48 -16.33
CA PHE A 36 9.47 -7.36 -15.37
C PHE A 36 9.73 -5.97 -15.99
N GLU A 37 8.72 -5.32 -16.57
CA GLU A 37 8.80 -3.93 -17.08
C GLU A 37 7.99 -2.92 -16.26
N PHE A 38 7.69 -3.19 -14.99
CA PHE A 38 7.42 -2.11 -14.01
C PHE A 38 8.73 -1.40 -13.60
N THR A 39 9.55 -1.04 -14.58
CA THR A 39 10.80 -0.30 -14.38
C THR A 39 10.45 1.16 -14.10
N LYS A 40 10.40 1.50 -12.79
CA LYS A 40 10.46 2.82 -12.12
C LYS A 40 9.55 2.87 -10.88
N MET A 41 9.32 1.75 -10.21
CA MET A 41 8.65 1.73 -8.90
C MET A 41 9.63 1.27 -7.82
N MET A 42 9.60 1.93 -6.67
CA MET A 42 10.37 1.58 -5.50
C MET A 42 9.83 0.24 -4.98
N PRO A 43 10.67 -0.76 -4.67
CA PRO A 43 10.18 -2.05 -4.20
C PRO A 43 9.29 -1.90 -2.97
N VAL A 44 8.18 -2.66 -2.94
CA VAL A 44 7.28 -2.76 -1.79
C VAL A 44 7.58 -4.08 -1.09
N LYS A 45 7.62 -4.06 0.25
CA LYS A 45 7.74 -5.26 1.08
C LYS A 45 6.59 -5.31 2.07
N LEU A 46 5.78 -6.36 1.97
CA LEU A 46 4.56 -6.56 2.72
C LEU A 46 4.81 -7.53 3.89
N GLY A 47 4.25 -7.24 5.06
CA GLY A 47 4.32 -8.12 6.23
C GLY A 47 5.66 -8.03 6.97
N VAL A 48 6.31 -6.86 6.96
CA VAL A 48 7.59 -6.70 7.65
C VAL A 48 7.42 -6.58 9.17
N ARG A 49 8.51 -6.82 9.91
CA ARG A 49 8.59 -6.49 11.34
C ARG A 49 8.59 -4.98 11.55
N LEU A 50 8.07 -4.50 12.68
CA LEU A 50 8.04 -3.07 13.02
C LEU A 50 9.43 -2.41 12.95
N GLN A 51 10.49 -3.12 13.34
CA GLN A 51 11.87 -2.63 13.27
C GLN A 51 12.37 -2.27 11.85
N GLU A 52 11.72 -2.80 10.81
CA GLU A 52 12.03 -2.45 9.41
C GLU A 52 11.40 -1.11 9.00
N ILE A 53 10.44 -0.61 9.78
CA ILE A 53 9.74 0.66 9.57
C ILE A 53 10.25 1.73 10.54
N VAL A 54 10.43 1.35 11.81
CA VAL A 54 10.68 2.26 12.94
C VAL A 54 11.92 1.80 13.72
N GLN A 55 12.87 2.71 13.95
CA GLN A 55 14.07 2.44 14.76
C GLN A 55 14.19 3.26 16.04
N SER A 56 13.30 4.22 16.25
CA SER A 56 13.27 5.01 17.47
C SER A 56 11.84 5.33 17.90
N PRO A 57 11.61 5.69 19.17
CA PRO A 57 10.30 6.14 19.63
C PRO A 57 9.75 7.32 18.83
N GLU A 58 10.61 8.22 18.36
CA GLU A 58 10.23 9.39 17.54
C GLU A 58 9.74 8.96 16.16
N GLU A 59 10.41 8.00 15.51
CA GLU A 59 9.94 7.41 14.25
C GLU A 59 8.60 6.67 14.46
N LEU A 60 8.38 6.05 15.63
CA LEU A 60 7.08 5.44 15.94
C LEU A 60 5.96 6.48 15.98
N GLN A 61 6.21 7.63 16.62
CA GLN A 61 5.25 8.72 16.65
C GLN A 61 4.96 9.26 15.24
N LEU A 62 5.97 9.33 14.37
CA LEU A 62 5.78 9.71 12.97
C LEU A 62 4.95 8.67 12.21
N ALA A 63 5.17 7.37 12.41
CA ALA A 63 4.40 6.30 11.77
C ALA A 63 2.92 6.27 12.23
N LEU A 64 2.66 6.65 13.49
CA LEU A 64 1.33 6.72 14.07
C LEU A 64 0.58 8.01 13.72
N LYS A 65 1.31 9.06 13.34
CA LYS A 65 0.73 10.38 13.06
C LYS A 65 -0.24 10.29 11.89
N LYS A 66 -1.47 10.77 12.11
CA LYS A 66 -2.58 10.74 11.13
C LYS A 66 -2.95 9.33 10.64
N ASN A 67 -2.59 8.29 11.38
CA ASN A 67 -2.87 6.92 10.99
C ASN A 67 -3.87 6.26 11.94
N ASN A 68 -5.07 5.96 11.41
CA ASN A 68 -6.12 5.23 12.12
C ASN A 68 -6.31 3.80 11.59
N MET A 69 -5.43 3.34 10.69
CA MET A 69 -5.53 2.03 10.04
C MET A 69 -4.88 0.92 10.88
N PRO A 70 -5.26 -0.35 10.70
CA PRO A 70 -4.62 -1.48 11.34
C PRO A 70 -3.32 -1.88 10.62
N PHE A 71 -2.56 -0.91 10.11
CA PHE A 71 -1.26 -1.12 9.48
C PHE A 71 -0.38 0.11 9.65
N LEU A 72 0.95 -0.07 9.67
CA LEU A 72 1.93 1.01 9.59
C LEU A 72 2.77 0.83 8.33
N MET A 73 3.35 1.93 7.87
CA MET A 73 4.30 1.91 6.76
C MET A 73 5.37 2.96 6.91
N GLY A 74 6.48 2.74 6.22
CA GLY A 74 7.59 3.67 6.17
C GLY A 74 8.50 3.34 4.99
N VAL A 75 9.38 4.29 4.68
CA VAL A 75 10.29 4.17 3.54
C VAL A 75 11.71 4.07 4.06
N ARG A 76 12.36 2.95 3.74
CA ARG A 76 13.67 2.62 4.29
C ARG A 76 14.49 1.84 3.29
N ASN A 77 15.80 2.17 3.22
CA ASN A 77 16.76 1.49 2.35
C ASN A 77 16.28 1.39 0.88
N GLY A 78 15.60 2.44 0.39
CA GLY A 78 15.05 2.48 -0.97
C GLY A 78 13.90 1.51 -1.20
N ARG A 79 13.11 1.19 -0.17
CA ARG A 79 11.92 0.33 -0.25
C ARG A 79 10.78 0.90 0.60
N VAL A 80 9.55 0.63 0.18
CA VAL A 80 8.36 0.88 0.99
C VAL A 80 8.07 -0.38 1.80
N CYS A 81 8.04 -0.25 3.12
CA CYS A 81 7.84 -1.36 4.04
C CYS A 81 6.48 -1.22 4.73
N VAL A 82 5.72 -2.31 4.83
CA VAL A 82 4.38 -2.31 5.43
C VAL A 82 4.26 -3.41 6.48
N CYS A 83 3.74 -3.08 7.65
CA CYS A 83 3.39 -4.05 8.68
C CYS A 83 1.88 -4.01 8.97
N LEU A 84 1.27 -5.18 9.14
CA LEU A 84 -0.14 -5.32 9.50
C LEU A 84 -0.30 -5.54 11.00
N GLY A 85 -1.42 -5.04 11.52
CA GLY A 85 -1.88 -5.32 12.86
C GLY A 85 -2.67 -6.62 12.89
N PRO A 86 -2.87 -7.22 14.07
CA PRO A 86 -3.58 -8.50 14.19
C PRO A 86 -5.01 -8.45 13.63
N GLU A 87 -5.67 -7.29 13.73
CA GLU A 87 -7.06 -7.09 13.29
C GLU A 87 -7.19 -6.62 11.82
N ALA A 88 -6.11 -6.65 11.03
CA ALA A 88 -6.17 -6.20 9.65
C ALA A 88 -7.03 -7.15 8.80
N SER A 89 -8.05 -6.59 8.15
CA SER A 89 -8.91 -7.31 7.20
C SER A 89 -8.31 -7.35 5.79
N VAL A 90 -8.90 -8.14 4.89
CA VAL A 90 -8.51 -8.16 3.47
C VAL A 90 -8.66 -6.79 2.81
N HIS A 91 -9.66 -5.99 3.23
CA HIS A 91 -9.79 -4.63 2.73
C HIS A 91 -8.66 -3.72 3.23
N ASP A 92 -8.17 -3.94 4.44
CA ASP A 92 -6.99 -3.24 4.97
C ASP A 92 -5.73 -3.65 4.22
N GLU A 93 -5.59 -4.92 3.85
CA GLU A 93 -4.49 -5.40 3.01
C GLU A 93 -4.49 -4.72 1.63
N ILE A 94 -5.65 -4.69 0.96
CA ILE A 94 -5.80 -4.01 -0.33
C ILE A 94 -5.48 -2.52 -0.17
N ARG A 95 -5.99 -1.87 0.89
CA ARG A 95 -5.71 -0.45 1.16
C ARG A 95 -4.23 -0.19 1.41
N ALA A 96 -3.59 -1.03 2.21
CA ALA A 96 -2.18 -0.90 2.55
C ALA A 96 -1.30 -1.05 1.31
N MET A 97 -1.62 -2.01 0.44
CA MET A 97 -0.90 -2.17 -0.83
C MET A 97 -1.17 -1.02 -1.79
N CYS A 98 -2.41 -0.52 -1.90
CA CYS A 98 -2.69 0.68 -2.70
C CYS A 98 -1.87 1.88 -2.24
N GLN A 99 -1.81 2.10 -0.93
CA GLN A 99 -1.04 3.19 -0.34
C GLN A 99 0.45 3.01 -0.61
N ALA A 100 0.99 1.80 -0.44
CA ALA A 100 2.38 1.49 -0.72
C ALA A 100 2.75 1.65 -2.20
N ALA A 101 1.89 1.21 -3.11
CA ALA A 101 2.05 1.37 -4.56
C ALA A 101 2.08 2.86 -4.96
N TRP A 102 1.22 3.67 -4.35
CA TRP A 102 1.23 5.12 -4.57
C TRP A 102 2.55 5.75 -4.10
N ILE A 103 2.96 5.50 -2.84
CA ILE A 103 4.23 6.00 -2.29
C ILE A 103 5.40 5.58 -3.19
N SER A 104 5.41 4.31 -3.60
CA SER A 104 6.44 3.74 -4.46
C SER A 104 6.56 4.48 -5.79
N SER A 105 5.44 4.77 -6.45
CA SER A 105 5.42 5.55 -7.70
C SER A 105 5.84 7.01 -7.49
N THR A 106 5.38 7.65 -6.42
CA THR A 106 5.67 9.05 -6.08
C THR A 106 7.16 9.25 -5.78
N LEU A 107 7.77 8.39 -4.97
CA LEU A 107 9.18 8.52 -4.61
C LEU A 107 10.13 8.09 -5.72
N SER A 108 9.69 7.22 -6.63
CA SER A 108 10.51 6.85 -7.78
C SER A 108 10.63 7.95 -8.83
N SER A 109 9.69 8.89 -8.85
CA SER A 109 9.75 10.07 -9.71
C SER A 109 10.55 11.23 -9.09
N HIS A 110 10.84 11.18 -7.79
CA HIS A 110 11.54 12.24 -7.05
C HIS A 110 12.90 11.72 -6.55
N THR A 111 13.96 11.97 -7.30
CA THR A 111 15.26 11.31 -7.12
C THR A 111 15.99 11.62 -5.81
N GLN A 112 15.59 12.63 -5.01
CA GLN A 112 16.31 12.99 -3.78
C GLN A 112 15.40 13.63 -2.72
N GLN A 113 14.80 12.82 -1.86
CA GLN A 113 14.23 13.28 -0.60
C GLN A 113 14.92 12.57 0.58
N GLY A 114 15.32 13.34 1.59
CA GLY A 114 15.83 12.78 2.85
C GLY A 114 14.72 12.13 3.67
N LYS A 115 15.08 11.56 4.83
CA LYS A 115 14.11 10.87 5.73
C LYS A 115 12.88 11.70 6.09
N GLN A 116 13.02 13.03 6.20
CA GLN A 116 11.89 13.91 6.49
C GLN A 116 10.86 13.92 5.34
N GLY A 117 11.32 13.99 4.09
CA GLY A 117 10.45 13.92 2.92
C GLY A 117 9.73 12.57 2.81
N HIS A 118 10.37 11.48 3.22
CA HIS A 118 9.71 10.16 3.26
C HIS A 118 8.49 10.12 4.18
N TRP A 119 8.60 10.68 5.40
CA TRP A 119 7.47 10.71 6.34
C TRP A 119 6.37 11.66 5.86
N GLU A 120 6.73 12.78 5.23
CA GLU A 120 5.76 13.68 4.60
C GLU A 120 4.96 12.95 3.51
N THR A 121 5.61 12.20 2.61
CA THR A 121 4.93 11.36 1.61
C THR A 121 4.05 10.28 2.24
N VAL A 122 4.48 9.65 3.34
CA VAL A 122 3.64 8.70 4.09
C VAL A 122 2.40 9.38 4.63
N HIS A 123 2.51 10.57 5.23
CA HIS A 123 1.34 11.30 5.75
C HIS A 123 0.40 11.80 4.67
N GLU A 124 0.93 12.24 3.52
CA GLU A 124 0.14 12.61 2.34
C GLU A 124 -0.62 11.41 1.79
N SER A 125 0.03 10.24 1.72
CA SER A 125 -0.60 9.02 1.24
C SER A 125 -1.82 8.61 2.07
N HIS A 126 -1.80 8.80 3.40
CA HIS A 126 -2.98 8.58 4.24
C HIS A 126 -4.14 9.50 3.85
N THR A 127 -3.86 10.79 3.66
CA THR A 127 -4.88 11.80 3.28
C THR A 127 -5.49 11.48 1.91
N LEU A 128 -4.64 11.05 0.96
CA LEU A 128 -5.09 10.60 -0.35
C LEU A 128 -6.02 9.39 -0.22
N MET A 129 -5.60 8.35 0.50
CA MET A 129 -6.37 7.11 0.66
C MET A 129 -7.70 7.32 1.39
N ASP A 130 -7.78 8.26 2.32
CA ASP A 130 -9.05 8.66 2.96
C ASP A 130 -10.05 9.20 1.94
N THR A 131 -9.56 9.90 0.91
CA THR A 131 -10.40 10.50 -0.13
C THR A 131 -10.80 9.48 -1.19
N ILE A 132 -9.86 8.63 -1.64
CA ILE A 132 -10.06 7.83 -2.86
C ILE A 132 -10.45 6.37 -2.61
N PHE A 133 -10.12 5.79 -1.45
CA PHE A 133 -10.15 4.34 -1.29
C PHE A 133 -11.56 3.76 -1.30
N SER A 134 -12.51 4.41 -0.63
CA SER A 134 -13.90 3.91 -0.57
C SER A 134 -14.58 3.93 -1.95
N PRO A 135 -14.52 5.03 -2.73
CA PRO A 135 -14.99 5.03 -4.11
C PRO A 135 -14.25 4.03 -5.02
N PHE A 136 -12.93 3.91 -4.86
CA PHE A 136 -12.12 2.94 -5.60
C PHE A 136 -12.58 1.50 -5.34
N LEU A 137 -12.69 1.10 -4.07
CA LEU A 137 -13.07 -0.25 -3.66
C LEU A 137 -14.46 -0.62 -4.20
N LYS A 138 -15.43 0.30 -4.14
CA LYS A 138 -16.76 0.09 -4.74
C LYS A 138 -16.68 -0.12 -6.25
N GLY A 139 -15.84 0.66 -6.95
CA GLY A 139 -15.63 0.49 -8.39
C GLY A 139 -14.97 -0.85 -8.73
N VAL A 140 -14.03 -1.29 -7.89
CA VAL A 140 -13.36 -2.60 -7.98
C VAL A 140 -14.35 -3.75 -7.82
N GLU A 141 -15.22 -3.69 -6.81
CA GLU A 141 -16.28 -4.70 -6.61
C GLU A 141 -17.26 -4.71 -7.80
N ALA A 142 -17.68 -3.53 -8.27
CA ALA A 142 -18.58 -3.40 -9.41
C ALA A 142 -17.96 -3.90 -10.74
N ALA A 143 -16.63 -3.81 -10.88
CA ALA A 143 -15.90 -4.31 -12.04
C ALA A 143 -15.65 -5.84 -12.01
N GLY A 144 -16.12 -6.54 -10.96
CA GLY A 144 -16.05 -7.99 -10.85
C GLY A 144 -14.79 -8.54 -10.19
N TRP A 145 -14.04 -7.71 -9.44
CA TRP A 145 -12.92 -8.21 -8.65
C TRP A 145 -13.39 -8.90 -7.37
N ASP A 146 -12.71 -9.99 -7.01
CA ASP A 146 -12.86 -10.63 -5.71
C ASP A 146 -12.06 -9.86 -4.65
N THR A 147 -12.76 -9.14 -3.78
CA THR A 147 -12.19 -8.37 -2.66
C THR A 147 -12.19 -9.14 -1.33
N LYS A 148 -12.69 -10.38 -1.32
CA LYS A 148 -12.75 -11.22 -0.11
C LYS A 148 -11.46 -11.97 0.16
N ARG A 149 -10.58 -12.05 -0.83
CA ARG A 149 -9.25 -12.66 -0.74
C ARG A 149 -8.27 -11.94 -1.66
N THR A 150 -6.99 -12.01 -1.34
CA THR A 150 -5.93 -11.48 -2.19
C THR A 150 -4.85 -12.52 -2.43
N LEU A 151 -4.03 -12.27 -3.45
CA LEU A 151 -2.77 -12.95 -3.74
C LEU A 151 -1.62 -11.94 -3.62
N LEU A 152 -1.72 -11.06 -2.64
CA LEU A 152 -0.62 -10.19 -2.23
C LEU A 152 0.37 -11.03 -1.44
N ASP A 153 1.67 -10.86 -1.70
CA ASP A 153 2.74 -11.65 -1.07
C ASP A 153 3.04 -11.13 0.35
N TRP A 154 2.04 -11.19 1.23
CA TRP A 154 2.19 -10.81 2.62
C TRP A 154 3.02 -11.86 3.36
N ASP A 155 4.16 -11.44 3.91
CA ASP A 155 4.77 -12.20 5.01
C ASP A 155 3.74 -12.28 6.17
N GLU A 156 3.64 -13.43 6.84
CA GLU A 156 2.60 -13.71 7.85
C GLU A 156 2.69 -12.85 9.14
N TRP A 157 3.68 -11.95 9.25
CA TRP A 157 3.86 -11.16 10.46
C TRP A 157 2.66 -10.23 10.70
N ARG A 158 2.10 -10.35 11.90
CA ARG A 158 1.13 -9.42 12.48
C ARG A 158 1.76 -8.83 13.72
N VAL A 159 1.81 -7.50 13.79
CA VAL A 159 2.54 -6.79 14.84
C VAL A 159 1.59 -6.04 15.75
N GLU A 160 1.82 -6.12 17.05
CA GLU A 160 1.16 -5.26 18.03
C GLU A 160 2.05 -4.07 18.36
N TRP A 161 1.56 -2.85 18.14
CA TRP A 161 2.26 -1.60 18.43
C TRP A 161 1.45 -0.63 19.31
N LYS A 162 0.22 -1.00 19.69
CA LYS A 162 -0.56 -0.26 20.68
C LYS A 162 -0.19 -0.80 22.05
N SER A 163 0.31 0.06 22.93
CA SER A 163 0.53 -0.32 24.33
C SER A 163 -0.79 -0.80 24.95
N LYS A 164 -0.72 -1.81 25.82
CA LYS A 164 -1.86 -2.18 26.68
C LYS A 164 -2.40 -0.89 27.31
N ARG A 165 -3.65 -0.54 27.01
CA ARG A 165 -4.37 0.43 27.83
C ARG A 165 -4.53 -0.24 29.20
N ASN A 166 -3.75 0.22 30.17
CA ASN A 166 -3.97 -0.08 31.59
C ASN A 166 -5.28 0.57 32.04
#